data_AF-A0A9E0NFB9-F1
#
_entry.id   AF-A0A9E0NFB9-F1
#
_cell.length_a   1.000
_cell.length_b   1.000
_cell.length_c   1.000
_cell.angle_alpha   90.00
_cell.angle_beta   90.00
_cell.angle_gamma   90.00
#
_symmetry.space_group_name_H-M   'P 1'
#
loop_
_entity.id
_entity.type
_entity.pdbx_description
1 polymer ?
#
loop_
_entity_poly.entity_id
_entity_poly.type
_entity_poly.pdbx_seq_one_letter_code
_entity_poly.pdbx_strand_id
1 'polypeptide(L)'
;MKHLLLCSALVGFLGCGGDGGSSGLPDSKVVGTLTPAESDALCQEFVADFPARTIDCGGGFTVEIGTTAADCDGSTPPATCTATVGDFRECFDTLSGLSDAEFCMLEVPPAACSAVLGPGCVVDDQ
;
A
#
# COMPACT_ATOMS: atom_id res chain seq x y z
N MET A 1 7.05 13.93 -16.74
CA MET A 1 5.96 13.06 -16.25
C MET A 1 6.43 12.50 -14.93
N LYS A 2 5.93 13.04 -13.81
CA LYS A 2 6.36 12.64 -12.47
C LYS A 2 5.25 11.75 -11.94
N HIS A 3 5.33 10.46 -12.25
CA HIS A 3 4.41 9.49 -11.70
C HIS A 3 4.77 9.38 -10.21
N LEU A 4 3.95 9.97 -9.34
CA LEU A 4 4.03 9.70 -7.92
C LEU A 4 3.48 8.28 -7.75
N LEU A 5 4.33 7.30 -8.09
CA LEU A 5 4.11 5.85 -8.03
C LEU A 5 4.14 5.41 -6.56
N LEU A 6 3.32 6.04 -5.71
CA LEU A 6 3.13 5.60 -4.33
C LEU A 6 2.39 4.26 -4.29
N CYS A 7 1.55 3.96 -5.30
CA CYS A 7 0.85 2.68 -5.40
C CYS A 7 1.62 1.58 -6.12
N SER A 8 2.49 1.87 -7.09
CA SER A 8 3.14 0.79 -7.88
C SER A 8 4.23 0.01 -7.14
N ALA A 9 4.63 0.45 -5.95
CA ALA A 9 5.50 -0.36 -5.10
C ALA A 9 4.82 -1.59 -4.48
N LEU A 10 3.47 -1.67 -4.52
CA LEU A 10 2.71 -2.77 -3.90
C LEU A 10 1.95 -3.68 -4.89
N VAL A 11 1.72 -3.25 -6.14
CA VAL A 11 0.68 -3.82 -7.04
C VAL A 11 1.18 -5.01 -7.88
N GLY A 12 2.07 -5.82 -7.31
CA GLY A 12 3.01 -6.60 -8.11
C GLY A 12 2.69 -8.07 -8.35
N PHE A 13 1.57 -8.68 -7.94
CA PHE A 13 1.49 -10.15 -8.05
C PHE A 13 0.05 -10.68 -8.12
N LEU A 14 -0.14 -12.02 -8.25
CA LEU A 14 -1.43 -12.71 -8.49
C LEU A 14 -1.59 -14.07 -7.72
N GLY A 15 -2.68 -14.26 -6.95
CA GLY A 15 -3.27 -15.47 -6.36
C GLY A 15 -4.00 -15.30 -4.99
N CYS A 16 -5.35 -15.27 -4.98
CA CYS A 16 -6.36 -15.71 -3.97
C CYS A 16 -7.29 -14.62 -3.41
N GLY A 17 -8.61 -14.90 -3.39
CA GLY A 17 -9.65 -14.01 -2.88
C GLY A 17 -10.13 -14.40 -1.48
N GLY A 18 -10.23 -13.41 -0.59
CA GLY A 18 -10.74 -13.57 0.77
C GLY A 18 -11.55 -12.37 1.26
N ASP A 19 -12.63 -12.65 2.00
CA ASP A 19 -13.54 -11.69 2.65
C ASP A 19 -12.79 -10.55 3.36
N GLY A 20 -13.01 -9.32 2.91
CA GLY A 20 -12.42 -8.10 3.46
C GLY A 20 -12.73 -7.92 4.95
N GLY A 21 -11.68 -8.05 5.77
CA GLY A 21 -11.68 -7.86 7.20
C GLY A 21 -10.24 -7.75 7.71
N SER A 22 -10.07 -7.35 8.98
CA SER A 22 -8.74 -7.24 9.59
C SER A 22 -7.94 -8.52 9.39
N SER A 23 -6.69 -8.39 8.93
CA SER A 23 -5.80 -9.50 8.58
C SER A 23 -5.49 -10.45 9.74
N GLY A 24 -5.82 -10.06 10.98
CA GLY A 24 -5.52 -10.84 12.19
C GLY A 24 -4.03 -10.89 12.52
N LEU A 25 -3.19 -10.16 11.77
CA LEU A 25 -1.75 -10.10 11.98
C LEU A 25 -1.40 -9.14 13.13
N PRO A 26 -0.41 -9.49 13.97
CA PRO A 26 0.06 -8.57 15.00
C PRO A 26 0.91 -7.47 14.37
N ASP A 27 0.75 -6.23 14.85
CA ASP A 27 1.45 -5.05 14.34
C ASP A 27 2.97 -5.23 14.34
N SER A 28 3.53 -5.95 15.31
CA SER A 28 4.97 -6.19 15.41
C SER A 28 5.52 -7.20 14.40
N LYS A 29 4.68 -7.83 13.56
CA LYS A 29 5.15 -8.82 12.59
C LYS A 29 5.87 -8.14 11.44
N VAL A 30 7.04 -8.63 11.08
CA VAL A 30 7.83 -8.09 9.97
C VAL A 30 7.25 -8.56 8.64
N VAL A 31 7.02 -7.61 7.74
CA VAL A 31 6.33 -7.82 6.46
C VAL A 31 7.12 -8.75 5.54
N GLY A 32 8.46 -8.63 5.48
CA GLY A 32 9.30 -9.57 4.73
C GLY A 32 9.30 -11.02 5.25
N THR A 33 8.62 -11.30 6.36
CA THR A 33 8.47 -12.65 6.92
C THR A 33 7.06 -13.23 6.75
N LEU A 34 6.15 -12.47 6.12
CA LEU A 34 4.79 -12.93 5.89
C LEU A 34 4.79 -14.12 4.93
N THR A 35 3.94 -15.10 5.24
CA THR A 35 3.59 -16.13 4.26
C THR A 35 2.71 -15.51 3.15
N PRO A 36 2.54 -16.19 2.00
CA PRO A 36 1.65 -15.70 0.94
C PRO A 36 0.22 -15.44 1.44
N ALA A 37 -0.32 -16.33 2.27
CA ALA A 37 -1.67 -16.17 2.83
C ALA A 37 -1.78 -14.97 3.79
N GLU A 38 -0.72 -14.68 4.53
CA GLU A 38 -0.69 -13.51 5.43
C GLU A 38 -0.51 -12.20 4.67
N SER A 39 0.25 -12.24 3.57
CA SER A 39 0.43 -11.08 2.70
C SER A 39 -0.88 -10.72 2.01
N ASP A 40 -1.62 -11.73 1.52
CA ASP A 40 -2.98 -11.55 0.97
C ASP A 40 -3.93 -10.99 2.04
N ALA A 41 -3.97 -11.58 3.24
CA ALA A 41 -4.82 -11.09 4.33
C ALA A 41 -4.54 -9.61 4.69
N LEU A 42 -3.25 -9.22 4.75
CA LEU A 42 -2.85 -7.83 4.99
C LEU A 42 -3.29 -6.90 3.85
N CYS A 43 -3.19 -7.35 2.61
CA CYS A 43 -3.62 -6.56 1.48
C CYS A 43 -5.15 -6.40 1.41
N GLN A 44 -5.92 -7.46 1.66
CA GLN A 44 -7.39 -7.39 1.71
C GLN A 44 -7.89 -6.42 2.78
N GLU A 45 -7.17 -6.30 3.90
CA GLU A 45 -7.41 -5.26 4.91
C GLU A 45 -7.28 -3.85 4.29
N PHE A 46 -6.20 -3.58 3.56
CA PHE A 46 -6.00 -2.29 2.90
C PHE A 46 -6.96 -2.01 1.74
N VAL A 47 -7.46 -3.03 1.04
CA VAL A 47 -8.53 -2.84 0.04
C VAL A 47 -9.82 -2.32 0.69
N ALA A 48 -10.13 -2.80 1.89
CA ALA A 48 -11.30 -2.36 2.63
C ALA A 48 -11.12 -0.93 3.18
N ASP A 49 -9.93 -0.61 3.71
CA ASP A 49 -9.67 0.68 4.36
C ASP A 49 -9.26 1.79 3.38
N PHE A 50 -8.64 1.44 2.25
CA PHE A 50 -8.13 2.40 1.27
C PHE A 50 -8.39 1.92 -0.17
N PRO A 51 -9.68 1.85 -0.58
CA PRO A 51 -10.06 1.34 -1.89
C PRO A 51 -9.58 2.23 -3.02
N ALA A 52 -9.29 1.62 -4.16
CA ALA A 52 -8.85 2.35 -5.34
C ALA A 52 -9.86 3.42 -5.78
N ARG A 53 -9.37 4.65 -5.99
CA ARG A 53 -10.15 5.78 -6.49
C ARG A 53 -9.30 6.75 -7.28
N THR A 54 -9.94 7.45 -8.21
CA THR A 54 -9.33 8.51 -9.00
C THR A 54 -9.65 9.87 -8.40
N ILE A 55 -8.61 10.68 -8.16
CA ILE A 55 -8.70 12.08 -7.73
C ILE A 55 -8.42 12.98 -8.92
N ASP A 56 -9.26 14.00 -9.15
CA ASP A 56 -9.01 15.08 -10.11
C ASP A 56 -8.38 16.28 -9.39
N CYS A 57 -7.13 16.61 -9.72
CA CYS A 57 -6.41 17.75 -9.14
C CYS A 57 -6.55 19.05 -9.96
N GLY A 58 -7.40 19.04 -10.98
CA GLY A 58 -7.60 20.14 -11.91
C GLY A 58 -6.57 20.17 -13.04
N GLY A 59 -6.88 20.97 -14.07
CA GLY A 59 -5.97 21.14 -15.22
C GLY A 59 -5.81 19.90 -16.11
N GLY A 60 -6.71 18.91 -15.99
CA GLY A 60 -6.60 17.62 -16.68
C GLY A 60 -5.63 16.65 -16.02
N PHE A 61 -5.22 16.91 -14.78
CA PHE A 61 -4.37 16.03 -14.00
C PHE A 61 -5.21 15.20 -13.04
N THR A 62 -5.15 13.88 -13.19
CA THR A 62 -5.80 12.92 -12.30
C THR A 62 -4.76 12.00 -11.66
N VAL A 63 -4.99 11.63 -10.40
CA VAL A 63 -4.16 10.69 -9.65
C VAL A 63 -5.02 9.50 -9.25
N GLU A 64 -4.54 8.29 -9.53
CA GLU A 64 -5.14 7.08 -8.99
C GLU A 64 -4.43 6.72 -7.68
N ILE A 65 -5.21 6.55 -6.62
CA ILE A 65 -4.76 6.15 -5.29
C ILE A 65 -5.54 4.94 -4.83
N GLY A 66 -5.09 4.30 -3.75
CA GLY A 66 -5.76 3.14 -3.17
C GLY A 66 -5.31 1.83 -3.80
N THR A 67 -5.96 0.76 -3.38
CA THR A 67 -5.70 -0.60 -3.84
C THR A 67 -7.01 -1.35 -4.10
N THR A 68 -6.96 -2.33 -4.99
CA THR A 68 -8.04 -3.22 -5.35
C THR A 68 -7.72 -4.64 -4.94
N ALA A 69 -8.75 -5.48 -4.80
CA ALA A 69 -8.55 -6.91 -4.56
C ALA A 69 -7.72 -7.60 -5.65
N ALA A 70 -7.66 -7.02 -6.86
CA ALA A 70 -6.81 -7.52 -7.94
C ALA A 70 -5.31 -7.26 -7.69
N ASP A 71 -4.96 -6.26 -6.88
CA ASP A 71 -3.58 -5.92 -6.52
C ASP A 71 -3.04 -6.81 -5.39
N CYS A 72 -3.93 -7.39 -4.60
CA CYS A 72 -3.63 -8.28 -3.47
C CYS A 72 -3.33 -9.72 -3.84
N ASP A 73 -3.66 -10.06 -5.07
CA ASP A 73 -3.45 -11.37 -5.63
C ASP A 73 -1.90 -11.62 -5.50
N GLY A 74 -1.42 -12.74 -4.95
CA GLY A 74 -0.02 -13.25 -5.06
C GLY A 74 1.16 -12.42 -4.55
N SER A 75 0.93 -11.26 -3.93
CA SER A 75 1.96 -10.27 -3.63
C SER A 75 2.68 -10.62 -2.36
N THR A 76 3.78 -11.37 -2.48
CA THR A 76 4.69 -11.54 -1.35
C THR A 76 5.63 -10.35 -1.28
N PRO A 77 5.63 -9.59 -0.18
CA PRO A 77 6.60 -8.53 0.03
C PRO A 77 8.02 -9.09 -0.04
N PRO A 78 9.01 -8.28 -0.46
CA PRO A 78 10.39 -8.72 -0.48
C PRO A 78 10.82 -9.21 0.91
N ALA A 79 11.55 -10.32 0.96
CA ALA A 79 12.09 -10.83 2.23
C ALA A 79 13.05 -9.85 2.92
N THR A 80 13.57 -8.87 2.17
CA THR A 80 14.39 -7.76 2.66
C THR A 80 13.59 -6.67 3.37
N CYS A 81 12.26 -6.70 3.31
CA CYS A 81 11.41 -5.70 3.94
C CYS A 81 11.39 -5.89 5.45
N THR A 82 12.00 -4.94 6.16
CA THR A 82 12.07 -4.95 7.62
C THR A 82 10.94 -4.17 8.29
N ALA A 83 10.12 -3.46 7.52
CA ALA A 83 8.92 -2.80 8.02
C ALA A 83 7.95 -3.82 8.61
N THR A 84 7.18 -3.38 9.59
CA THR A 84 6.22 -4.20 10.31
C THR A 84 4.81 -3.97 9.77
N VAL A 85 3.90 -4.89 10.09
CA VAL A 85 2.46 -4.75 9.77
C VAL A 85 1.91 -3.43 10.32
N GLY A 86 2.36 -3.04 11.52
CA GLY A 86 2.02 -1.76 12.14
C GLY A 86 2.49 -0.56 11.32
N ASP A 87 3.70 -0.60 10.76
CA ASP A 87 4.22 0.48 9.91
C ASP A 87 3.38 0.64 8.63
N PHE A 88 2.94 -0.47 8.03
CA PHE A 88 2.02 -0.43 6.89
C PHE A 88 0.68 0.17 7.29
N ARG A 89 0.05 -0.32 8.37
CA ARG A 89 -1.22 0.22 8.88
C ARG A 89 -1.15 1.71 9.17
N GLU A 90 -0.09 2.17 9.84
CA GLU A 90 0.11 3.58 10.17
C GLU A 90 0.28 4.44 8.90
N CYS A 91 1.02 3.94 7.91
CA CYS A 91 1.14 4.60 6.62
C CYS A 91 -0.20 4.72 5.89
N PHE A 92 -0.95 3.62 5.78
CA PHE A 92 -2.25 3.59 5.09
C PHE A 92 -3.32 4.40 5.83
N ASP A 93 -3.34 4.39 7.16
CA ASP A 93 -4.23 5.23 7.98
C ASP A 93 -3.91 6.72 7.80
N THR A 94 -2.62 7.07 7.74
CA THR A 94 -2.20 8.44 7.45
C THR A 94 -2.65 8.87 6.05
N LEU A 95 -2.51 8.00 5.04
CA LEU A 95 -2.92 8.27 3.66
C LEU A 95 -4.44 8.33 3.52
N SER A 96 -5.20 7.45 4.17
CA SER A 96 -6.66 7.45 4.13
C SER A 96 -7.25 8.70 4.80
N GLY A 97 -6.54 9.28 5.77
CA GLY A 97 -6.90 10.54 6.41
C GLY A 97 -6.67 11.80 5.56
N LEU A 98 -5.91 11.72 4.46
CA LEU A 98 -5.64 12.87 3.60
C LEU A 98 -6.84 13.19 2.70
N SER A 99 -7.14 14.48 2.57
CA SER A 99 -8.10 14.97 1.58
C SER A 99 -7.55 14.91 0.15
N ASP A 100 -8.44 14.93 -0.83
CA ASP A 100 -8.09 14.93 -2.25
C ASP A 100 -7.14 16.07 -2.62
N ALA A 101 -7.35 17.26 -2.03
CA ALA A 101 -6.49 18.42 -2.25
C ALA A 101 -5.07 18.22 -1.66
N GLU A 102 -4.97 17.53 -0.52
CA GLU A 102 -3.68 17.20 0.11
C GLU A 102 -2.92 16.16 -0.73
N PHE A 103 -3.61 15.15 -1.26
CA PHE A 103 -3.02 14.20 -2.21
C PHE A 103 -2.46 14.89 -3.46
N CYS A 104 -3.20 15.84 -4.00
CA CYS A 104 -2.77 16.61 -5.17
C CYS A 104 -1.55 17.50 -4.93
N MET A 105 -1.28 17.87 -3.67
CA MET A 105 -0.14 18.69 -3.27
C MET A 105 0.96 17.88 -2.57
N LEU A 106 0.83 16.54 -2.52
CA LEU A 106 1.76 15.68 -1.81
C LEU A 106 3.07 15.57 -2.59
N GLU A 107 4.07 16.37 -2.20
CA GLU A 107 5.42 16.30 -2.80
C GLU A 107 6.32 15.25 -2.15
N VAL A 108 6.04 14.93 -0.88
CA VAL A 108 6.82 14.00 -0.06
C VAL A 108 5.84 13.08 0.67
N PRO A 109 6.08 11.75 0.68
CA PRO A 109 5.24 10.85 1.43
C PRO A 109 5.27 11.17 2.93
N PRO A 110 4.17 10.89 3.66
CA PRO A 110 4.14 11.07 5.10
C PRO A 110 5.26 10.29 5.80
N ALA A 111 5.76 10.81 6.92
CA ALA A 111 6.81 10.16 7.69
C ALA A 111 6.42 8.74 8.14
N ALA A 112 5.13 8.49 8.38
CA ALA A 112 4.57 7.17 8.67
C ALA A 112 4.87 6.14 7.56
N CYS A 113 4.98 6.57 6.31
CA CYS A 113 5.29 5.71 5.17
C CYS A 113 6.79 5.49 4.94
N SER A 114 7.67 6.15 5.70
CA SER A 114 9.12 6.08 5.45
C SER A 114 9.71 4.66 5.61
N ALA A 115 9.17 3.87 6.54
CA ALA A 115 9.57 2.47 6.73
C ALA A 115 9.10 1.59 5.55
N VAL A 116 7.89 1.83 5.05
CA VAL A 116 7.25 1.08 3.96
C VAL A 116 7.85 1.43 2.59
N LEU A 117 8.19 2.70 2.39
CA LEU A 117 8.82 3.21 1.18
C LEU A 117 10.36 3.14 1.24
N GLY A 118 10.88 2.53 2.31
CA GLY A 118 12.31 2.37 2.53
C GLY A 118 12.95 1.35 1.57
N PRO A 119 14.27 1.41 1.38
CA PRO A 119 14.99 0.43 0.59
C PRO A 119 14.80 -0.96 1.19
N GLY A 120 14.25 -1.88 0.39
CA GLY A 120 13.99 -3.27 0.79
C GLY A 120 12.51 -3.64 0.93
N CYS A 121 11.60 -2.67 1.00
CA CYS A 121 10.15 -2.90 0.99
C CYS A 121 9.49 -2.57 -0.35
N VAL A 122 10.14 -1.73 -1.16
CA VAL A 122 9.74 -1.46 -2.54
C VAL A 122 10.44 -2.46 -3.47
N VAL A 123 9.68 -3.14 -4.34
CA VAL A 123 10.25 -3.81 -5.52
C VAL A 123 10.60 -2.72 -6.53
N ASP A 124 11.89 -2.51 -6.76
CA ASP A 124 12.38 -1.68 -7.86
C ASP A 124 12.05 -2.44 -9.16
N ASP A 125 10.89 -2.15 -9.76
CA ASP A 125 10.50 -2.67 -11.07
C ASP A 125 11.45 -2.06 -12.11
N GLN A 126 12.47 -2.84 -12.48
CA GLN A 126 13.48 -2.54 -13.49
C GLN A 126 13.06 -3.06 -14.87
#